data_AF-A0A926CTA8-F1
#
_entry.id   AF-A0A926CTA8-F1
#
_cell.length_a   1.000
_cell.length_b   1.000
_cell.length_c   1.000
_cell.angle_alpha   90.00
_cell.angle_beta   90.00
_cell.angle_gamma   90.00
#
_symmetry.space_group_name_H-M   'P 1'
#
loop_
_entity.id
_entity.type
_entity.pdbx_description
1 polymer ?
#
loop_
_entity_poly.entity_id
_entity_poly.type
_entity_poly.pdbx_seq_one_letter_code
_entity_poly.pdbx_strand_id
1 'polypeptide(L)'
;MTDYKKLDSIASELIKIFDVKTPPVPVESMLQKPVAGMWGEMNIAQLTGSFLSIKDPYSPRMSMARLLARHVATCDWGKAHDLPELLQGEEDMRSFARMLIMPKEMISTLTAGAKNPVAMSMHFEVPEEDAQKRLLQMATS
;
A
#
# COMPACT_ATOMS: atom_id res chain seq x y z
N MET A 1 6.41 10.97 16.81
CA MET A 1 5.05 10.74 16.30
C MET A 1 5.14 10.74 14.80
N THR A 2 4.72 9.67 14.14
CA THR A 2 4.82 9.52 12.69
C THR A 2 3.92 10.52 11.98
N ASP A 3 4.44 11.20 10.95
CA ASP A 3 3.64 12.10 10.11
C ASP A 3 2.89 11.28 9.05
N TYR A 4 1.71 10.80 9.43
CA TYR A 4 0.83 10.04 8.55
C TYR A 4 0.32 10.83 7.35
N LYS A 5 0.26 12.17 7.43
CA LYS A 5 -0.13 13.02 6.29
C LYS A 5 0.96 13.04 5.24
N LYS A 6 2.22 13.14 5.65
CA LYS A 6 3.37 13.02 4.73
C LYS A 6 3.41 11.63 4.10
N LEU A 7 3.20 10.55 4.88
CA LEU A 7 3.13 9.19 4.33
C LEU A 7 2.01 9.01 3.29
N ASP A 8 0.82 9.55 3.55
CA ASP A 8 -0.29 9.51 2.59
C ASP A 8 0.05 10.27 1.30
N SER A 9 0.70 11.44 1.42
CA SER A 9 1.16 12.21 0.25
C SER A 9 2.17 11.42 -0.60
N ILE A 10 3.13 10.75 0.05
CA ILE A 10 4.13 9.91 -0.62
C ILE A 10 3.46 8.71 -1.30
N ALA A 11 2.48 8.08 -0.63
CA ALA A 11 1.71 7.00 -1.23
C ALA A 11 0.95 7.47 -2.48
N SER A 12 0.26 8.62 -2.42
CA SER A 12 -0.42 9.21 -3.57
C SER A 12 0.55 9.58 -4.70
N GLU A 13 1.76 10.04 -4.38
CA GLU A 13 2.80 10.31 -5.38
C GLU A 13 3.20 9.04 -6.13
N LEU A 14 3.45 7.94 -5.43
CA LEU A 14 3.75 6.64 -6.05
C LEU A 14 2.62 6.18 -6.96
N ILE A 15 1.38 6.29 -6.50
CA ILE A 15 0.20 5.88 -7.28
C ILE A 15 0.11 6.67 -8.59
N LYS A 16 0.47 7.96 -8.58
CA LYS A 16 0.55 8.78 -9.79
C LYS A 16 1.74 8.42 -10.68
N ILE A 17 2.92 8.18 -10.11
CA ILE A 17 4.13 7.77 -10.84
C ILE A 17 3.88 6.49 -11.64
N PHE A 18 3.14 5.54 -11.04
CA PHE A 18 2.76 4.29 -11.69
C PHE A 18 1.46 4.39 -12.52
N ASP A 19 0.89 5.59 -12.69
CA ASP A 19 -0.35 5.86 -13.41
C ASP A 19 -1.54 4.95 -13.01
N VAL A 20 -1.64 4.64 -11.71
CA VAL A 20 -2.71 3.78 -11.20
C VAL A 20 -3.96 4.62 -10.98
N LYS A 21 -4.98 4.41 -11.81
CA LYS A 21 -6.21 5.22 -11.83
C LYS A 21 -7.38 4.61 -11.07
N THR A 22 -7.42 3.29 -10.94
CA THR A 22 -8.52 2.58 -10.30
C THR A 22 -8.01 1.38 -9.52
N PRO A 23 -8.71 0.98 -8.44
CA PRO A 23 -8.49 -0.31 -7.82
C PRO A 23 -8.77 -1.48 -8.78
N PRO A 24 -8.16 -2.65 -8.54
CA PRO A 24 -7.25 -2.93 -7.44
C PRO A 24 -5.81 -2.48 -7.77
N VAL A 25 -5.09 -1.87 -6.81
CA VAL A 25 -3.74 -1.31 -7.03
C VAL A 25 -2.73 -2.40 -7.40
N PRO A 26 -2.04 -2.36 -8.56
CA PRO A 26 -1.29 -3.49 -9.11
C PRO A 26 0.09 -3.70 -8.44
N VAL A 27 0.10 -4.00 -7.14
CA VAL A 27 1.31 -4.08 -6.30
C VAL A 27 2.38 -5.04 -6.83
N GLU A 28 1.99 -6.15 -7.46
CA GLU A 28 2.95 -7.09 -8.08
C GLU A 28 3.65 -6.48 -9.30
N SER A 29 2.89 -5.83 -10.18
CA SER A 29 3.46 -5.15 -11.34
C SER A 29 4.32 -3.97 -10.93
N MET A 30 3.93 -3.23 -9.89
CA MET A 30 4.74 -2.13 -9.35
C MET A 30 6.10 -2.64 -8.83
N LEU A 31 6.12 -3.79 -8.15
CA LEU A 31 7.34 -4.43 -7.67
C LEU A 31 8.24 -4.95 -8.81
N GLN A 32 7.66 -5.62 -9.81
CA GLN A 32 8.40 -6.22 -10.92
C GLN A 32 8.91 -5.18 -11.91
N LYS A 33 8.13 -4.13 -12.16
CA LYS A 33 8.37 -3.13 -13.20
C LYS A 33 8.42 -1.74 -12.58
N PRO A 34 9.46 -1.43 -11.79
CA PRO A 34 9.65 -0.09 -11.28
C PRO A 34 9.76 0.93 -12.41
N VAL A 35 9.38 2.16 -12.13
CA VAL A 35 9.73 3.28 -13.01
C VAL A 35 11.25 3.46 -13.02
N ALA A 36 11.78 3.84 -14.17
CA ALA A 36 13.22 4.01 -14.38
C ALA A 36 13.84 4.90 -13.29
N GLY A 37 14.90 4.41 -12.65
CA GLY A 37 15.62 5.13 -11.59
C GLY A 37 15.11 4.91 -10.17
N MET A 38 14.09 4.07 -9.94
CA MET A 38 13.60 3.80 -8.58
C MET A 38 14.31 2.59 -7.90
N TRP A 39 14.20 1.40 -8.49
CA TRP A 39 14.91 0.18 -8.08
C TRP A 39 15.09 -0.76 -9.29
N GLY A 40 15.87 -1.83 -9.12
CA GLY A 40 16.03 -2.87 -10.15
C GLY A 40 14.84 -3.84 -10.18
N GLU A 41 14.55 -4.43 -11.34
CA GLU A 41 13.46 -5.41 -11.46
C GLU A 41 13.62 -6.58 -10.48
N MET A 42 12.53 -6.93 -9.80
CA MET A 42 12.52 -7.99 -8.80
C MET A 42 11.86 -9.28 -9.33
N ASN A 43 12.49 -10.42 -9.06
CA ASN A 43 11.87 -11.72 -9.30
C ASN A 43 10.94 -12.11 -8.13
N ILE A 44 9.65 -11.80 -8.26
CA ILE A 44 8.64 -12.09 -7.24
C ILE A 44 8.48 -13.58 -6.96
N ALA A 45 8.74 -14.47 -7.94
CA ALA A 45 8.58 -15.92 -7.75
C ALA A 45 9.49 -16.49 -6.64
N GLN A 46 10.58 -15.80 -6.31
CA GLN A 46 11.48 -16.16 -5.22
C GLN A 46 11.00 -15.62 -3.85
N LEU A 47 10.10 -14.64 -3.84
CA LEU A 47 9.64 -13.92 -2.65
C LEU A 47 8.28 -14.45 -2.14
N THR A 48 7.53 -15.15 -2.99
CA THR A 48 6.15 -15.59 -2.69
C THR A 48 6.03 -16.97 -2.05
N GLY A 49 7.12 -17.73 -1.98
CA GLY A 49 7.13 -19.11 -1.45
C GLY A 49 6.66 -19.26 0.00
N SER A 50 6.52 -18.17 0.76
CA SER A 50 6.09 -18.17 2.17
C SER A 50 4.73 -17.51 2.44
N PHE A 51 3.97 -17.06 1.43
CA PHE A 51 2.69 -16.34 1.65
C PHE A 51 1.47 -17.24 1.94
N LEU A 52 1.68 -18.41 2.55
CA LEU A 52 0.62 -19.34 2.94
C LEU A 52 -0.06 -18.90 4.25
N SER A 53 -0.85 -17.83 4.18
CA SER A 53 -1.88 -17.55 5.20
C SER A 53 -3.26 -17.66 4.53
N ILE A 54 -3.95 -18.76 4.81
CA ILE A 54 -5.20 -19.20 4.15
C ILE A 54 -6.46 -18.61 4.84
N LYS A 55 -6.32 -17.68 5.80
CA LYS A 55 -7.48 -17.19 6.56
C LYS A 55 -8.40 -16.27 5.76
N ASP A 56 -7.86 -15.52 4.81
CA ASP A 56 -8.60 -14.55 3.99
C ASP A 56 -8.04 -14.55 2.55
N PRO A 57 -8.90 -14.60 1.50
CA PRO A 57 -8.47 -14.71 0.10
C PRO A 57 -7.59 -13.54 -0.37
N TYR A 58 -7.68 -12.38 0.28
CA TYR A 58 -6.91 -11.18 -0.04
C TYR A 58 -5.61 -11.05 0.79
N SER A 59 -5.35 -11.97 1.73
CA SER A 59 -4.11 -12.00 2.52
C SER A 59 -2.81 -12.02 1.70
N PRO A 60 -2.71 -12.77 0.59
CA PRO A 60 -1.51 -12.73 -0.26
C PRO A 60 -1.26 -11.35 -0.84
N ARG A 61 -2.30 -10.65 -1.33
CA ARG A 61 -2.18 -9.32 -1.92
C ARG A 61 -1.71 -8.28 -0.90
N MET A 62 -2.24 -8.33 0.32
CA MET A 62 -1.77 -7.44 1.39
C MET A 62 -0.32 -7.75 1.81
N SER A 63 0.10 -9.01 1.73
CA SER A 63 1.49 -9.39 1.97
C SER A 63 2.43 -8.84 0.88
N MET A 64 1.98 -8.83 -0.37
CA MET A 64 2.68 -8.16 -1.47
C MET A 64 2.75 -6.64 -1.27
N ALA A 65 1.66 -6.00 -0.83
CA ALA A 65 1.68 -4.57 -0.48
C ALA A 65 2.70 -4.24 0.62
N ARG A 66 2.81 -5.10 1.64
CA ARG A 66 3.84 -4.95 2.68
C ARG A 66 5.26 -5.14 2.14
N LEU A 67 5.45 -6.04 1.18
CA LEU A 67 6.74 -6.22 0.51
C LEU A 67 7.11 -4.97 -0.30
N LEU A 68 6.17 -4.44 -1.08
CA LEU A 68 6.33 -3.17 -1.80
C LEU A 68 6.68 -2.04 -0.85
N ALA A 69 5.95 -1.86 0.24
CA ALA A 69 6.20 -0.83 1.24
C ALA A 69 7.63 -0.91 1.80
N ARG A 70 8.10 -2.10 2.17
CA ARG A 70 9.47 -2.31 2.67
C ARG A 70 10.53 -1.98 1.60
N HIS A 71 10.26 -2.33 0.35
CA HIS A 71 11.21 -2.10 -0.72
C HIS A 71 11.30 -0.62 -1.07
N VAL A 72 10.16 0.04 -1.21
CA VAL A 72 10.07 1.49 -1.41
C VAL A 72 10.76 2.23 -0.26
N ALA A 73 10.55 1.82 0.99
CA ALA A 73 11.17 2.47 2.15
C ALA A 73 12.71 2.40 2.15
N THR A 74 13.31 1.47 1.42
CA THR A 74 14.77 1.21 1.46
C THR A 74 15.48 1.50 0.14
N CYS A 75 14.75 1.71 -0.96
CA CYS A 75 15.32 2.11 -2.24
C CYS A 75 15.72 3.59 -2.24
N ASP A 76 16.49 4.00 -3.24
CA ASP A 76 17.03 5.36 -3.30
C ASP A 76 15.92 6.41 -3.48
N TRP A 77 14.86 6.08 -4.23
CA TRP A 77 13.67 6.93 -4.33
C TRP A 77 13.04 7.18 -2.96
N GLY A 78 12.85 6.13 -2.14
CA GLY A 78 12.22 6.29 -0.82
C GLY A 78 13.10 7.03 0.19
N LYS A 79 14.42 6.80 0.15
CA LYS A 79 15.37 7.58 0.96
C LYS A 79 15.32 9.07 0.62
N ALA A 80 15.17 9.41 -0.66
CA ALA A 80 15.01 10.80 -1.10
C ALA A 80 13.70 11.46 -0.59
N HIS A 81 12.74 10.66 -0.10
CA HIS A 81 11.47 11.13 0.49
C HIS A 81 11.44 11.00 2.02
N ASP A 82 12.58 10.74 2.66
CA ASP A 82 12.72 10.52 4.11
C ASP A 82 11.85 9.36 4.65
N LEU A 83 11.54 8.36 3.81
CA LEU A 83 10.72 7.22 4.24
C LEU A 83 11.35 6.42 5.40
N PRO A 84 12.68 6.17 5.45
CA PRO A 84 13.29 5.51 6.61
C PRO A 84 13.01 6.24 7.92
N GLU A 85 13.06 7.57 7.92
CA GLU A 85 12.84 8.43 9.08
C GLU A 85 11.36 8.46 9.50
N LEU A 86 10.44 8.31 8.54
CA LEU A 86 9.00 8.24 8.80
C LEU A 86 8.54 6.86 9.27
N LEU A 87 9.20 5.79 8.83
CA LEU A 87 8.78 4.40 9.07
C LEU A 87 9.59 3.76 10.20
N GLN A 88 9.43 4.28 11.42
CA GLN A 88 10.23 3.91 12.58
C GLN A 88 9.76 2.62 13.28
N GLY A 89 8.58 2.09 12.92
CA GLY A 89 8.03 0.88 13.52
C GLY A 89 7.23 0.01 12.55
N GLU A 90 6.89 -1.19 13.02
CA GLU A 90 6.12 -2.15 12.22
C GLU A 90 4.72 -1.62 11.87
N GLU A 91 4.07 -0.90 12.79
CA GLU A 91 2.75 -0.34 12.51
C GLU A 91 2.79 0.82 11.51
N ASP A 92 3.86 1.61 11.49
CA ASP A 92 4.06 2.64 10.46
C ASP A 92 4.20 1.98 9.08
N MET A 93 5.00 0.91 9.00
CA MET A 93 5.17 0.12 7.78
C MET A 93 3.86 -0.51 7.31
N ARG A 94 3.07 -1.08 8.22
CA ARG A 94 1.74 -1.64 7.92
C ARG A 94 0.77 -0.55 7.47
N SER A 95 0.83 0.63 8.09
CA SER A 95 0.04 1.80 7.71
C SER A 95 0.37 2.28 6.30
N PHE A 96 1.66 2.40 5.98
CA PHE A 96 2.10 2.80 4.65
C PHE A 96 1.71 1.77 3.58
N ALA A 97 1.82 0.47 3.88
CA ALA A 97 1.31 -0.58 2.98
C ALA A 97 -0.20 -0.43 2.70
N ARG A 98 -1.00 -0.10 3.72
CA ARG A 98 -2.45 0.18 3.54
C ARG A 98 -2.68 1.43 2.68
N MET A 99 -1.89 2.49 2.88
CA MET A 99 -1.98 3.72 2.08
C MET A 99 -1.66 3.46 0.60
N LEU A 100 -0.68 2.60 0.30
CA LEU A 100 -0.33 2.22 -1.07
C LEU A 100 -1.43 1.40 -1.75
N ILE A 101 -1.97 0.37 -1.08
CA ILE A 101 -2.98 -0.51 -1.70
C ILE A 101 -4.40 0.08 -1.66
N MET A 102 -4.66 1.02 -0.76
CA MET A 102 -5.91 1.78 -0.65
C MET A 102 -5.61 3.30 -0.58
N PRO A 103 -5.29 3.94 -1.72
CA PRO A 103 -4.88 5.34 -1.78
C PRO A 103 -6.00 6.30 -1.37
N LYS A 104 -5.63 7.39 -0.67
CA LYS A 104 -6.59 8.37 -0.13
C LYS A 104 -7.48 8.95 -1.23
N GLU A 105 -6.92 9.26 -2.38
CA GLU A 105 -7.62 9.79 -3.55
C GLU A 105 -8.70 8.83 -4.05
N MET A 106 -8.42 7.53 -4.14
CA MET A 106 -9.38 6.54 -4.61
C MET A 106 -10.50 6.34 -3.59
N ILE A 107 -10.16 6.24 -2.30
CA ILE A 107 -11.17 6.15 -1.22
C ILE A 107 -12.07 7.40 -1.23
N SER A 108 -11.49 8.58 -1.46
CA SER A 108 -12.23 9.84 -1.48
C SER A 108 -13.33 9.87 -2.53
N THR A 109 -13.13 9.19 -3.68
CA THR A 109 -14.14 9.08 -4.76
C THR A 109 -15.30 8.14 -4.45
N LEU A 110 -15.19 7.30 -3.42
CA LEU A 110 -16.26 6.37 -3.04
C LEU A 110 -17.46 7.10 -2.45
N THR A 111 -18.66 6.57 -2.75
CA THR A 111 -19.90 6.99 -2.10
C THR A 111 -19.86 6.67 -0.60
N ALA A 112 -20.67 7.37 0.20
CA ALA A 112 -20.75 7.10 1.65
C ALA A 112 -21.11 5.64 1.96
N GLY A 113 -22.00 5.03 1.18
CA GLY A 113 -22.38 3.62 1.33
C GLY A 113 -21.25 2.64 1.02
N ALA A 114 -20.29 3.02 0.17
CA ALA A 114 -19.12 2.20 -0.17
C ALA A 114 -17.94 2.36 0.81
N LYS A 115 -18.01 3.33 1.74
CA LYS A 115 -16.98 3.56 2.79
C LYS A 115 -17.25 2.72 4.04
N ASN A 116 -17.36 1.41 3.86
CA ASN A 116 -17.45 0.43 4.94
C ASN A 116 -16.44 -0.71 4.70
N PRO A 117 -16.02 -1.45 5.76
CA PRO A 117 -14.96 -2.46 5.64
C PRO A 117 -15.23 -3.52 4.56
N VAL A 118 -16.44 -4.07 4.51
CA VAL A 118 -16.83 -5.12 3.55
C VAL A 118 -16.72 -4.60 2.10
N ALA A 119 -17.34 -3.45 1.81
CA ALA A 119 -17.32 -2.88 0.47
C ALA A 119 -15.90 -2.47 0.04
N MET A 120 -15.09 -1.92 0.96
CA MET A 120 -13.71 -1.57 0.68
C MET A 120 -12.82 -2.80 0.47
N SER A 121 -13.02 -3.85 1.26
CA SER A 121 -12.33 -5.13 1.09
C SER A 121 -12.53 -5.68 -0.31
N MET A 122 -13.79 -5.73 -0.77
CA MET A 122 -14.12 -6.19 -2.13
C MET A 122 -13.58 -5.26 -3.22
N HIS A 123 -13.66 -3.95 -3.03
CA HIS A 123 -13.28 -2.98 -4.06
C HIS A 123 -11.76 -2.88 -4.26
N PHE A 124 -10.99 -2.93 -3.17
CA PHE A 124 -9.53 -2.84 -3.19
C PHE A 124 -8.83 -4.20 -3.15
N GLU A 125 -9.58 -5.28 -2.98
CA GLU A 125 -9.09 -6.66 -2.84
C GLU A 125 -8.12 -6.81 -1.66
N VAL A 126 -8.52 -6.36 -0.48
CA VAL A 126 -7.72 -6.44 0.76
C VAL A 126 -8.51 -7.11 1.88
N PRO A 127 -7.86 -7.68 2.91
CA PRO A 127 -8.58 -8.20 4.07
C PRO A 127 -9.45 -7.13 4.73
N GLU A 128 -10.62 -7.54 5.22
CA GLU A 128 -11.59 -6.61 5.83
C GLU A 128 -11.00 -5.84 7.03
N GLU A 129 -10.17 -6.49 7.83
CA GLU A 129 -9.49 -5.85 8.97
C GLU A 129 -8.57 -4.69 8.53
N ASP A 130 -7.88 -4.82 7.39
CA ASP A 130 -7.02 -3.77 6.86
C ASP A 130 -7.86 -2.63 6.27
N ALA A 131 -8.98 -2.95 5.61
CA ALA A 131 -9.94 -1.95 5.13
C ALA A 131 -10.53 -1.13 6.29
N GLN A 132 -10.90 -1.79 7.39
CA GLN A 132 -11.37 -1.12 8.61
C GLN A 132 -10.32 -0.17 9.18
N LYS A 133 -9.06 -0.63 9.32
CA LYS A 133 -7.96 0.23 9.80
C LYS A 133 -7.74 1.43 8.89
N ARG A 134 -7.84 1.25 7.56
CA ARG A 134 -7.69 2.35 6.61
C ARG A 134 -8.81 3.38 6.73
N LEU A 135 -10.05 2.96 6.92
CA LEU A 135 -11.16 3.88 7.19
C LEU A 135 -10.94 4.71 8.45
N LEU A 136 -10.44 4.08 9.53
CA LEU A 136 -10.11 4.80 10.77
C LEU A 136 -8.99 5.83 10.54
N GLN A 137 -7.95 5.48 9.78
CA GLN A 137 -6.88 6.41 9.39
C GLN A 137 -7.45 7.60 8.60
N MET A 138 -8.37 7.36 7.67
CA MET A 138 -8.99 8.41 6.86
C MET A 138 -9.85 9.38 7.68
N ALA A 139 -10.40 8.94 8.82
CA ALA A 139 -11.17 9.80 9.72
C ALA A 139 -10.28 10.72 10.58
N THR A 140 -9.00 10.38 10.77
CA THR A 140 -8.06 11.11 11.62
C THR A 140 -7.02 11.94 10.85
N SER A 141 -7.03 11.88 9.50
CA SER A 141 -6.00 12.44 8.61
C SER A 141 -6.43 13.67 7.83
#